data_AF-A0A260X6P5-F1
#
_entry.id   AF-A0A260X6P5-F1
#
_cell.length_a   1.000
_cell.length_b   1.000
_cell.length_c   1.000
_cell.angle_alpha   90.00
_cell.angle_beta   90.00
_cell.angle_gamma   90.00
#
_symmetry.space_group_name_H-M   'P 1'
#
loop_
_entity.id
_entity.type
_entity.pdbx_description
1 polymer ?
#
loop_
_entity_poly.entity_id
_entity_poly.type
_entity_poly.pdbx_seq_one_letter_code
_entity_poly.pdbx_strand_id
1 'polypeptide(L)' 'MPEDEKPATNGAEQDKTEPDAESRARAQRARLARVFGDVLPEQTADDRSESTSRTSADWFERERPPHHF' A
#
# COMPACT_ATOMS: atom_id res chain seq x y z
N MET A 1 -36.21 -6.56 -16.23
CA MET A 1 -35.83 -5.17 -16.53
C MET A 1 -36.06 -4.34 -15.27
N PRO A 2 -34.99 -3.88 -14.64
CA PRO A 2 -34.82 -2.43 -14.52
C PRO A 2 -33.44 -1.99 -14.99
N GLU A 3 -33.45 -1.06 -15.95
CA GLU A 3 -32.32 -0.27 -16.40
C GLU A 3 -32.23 0.94 -15.49
N ASP A 4 -31.20 1.03 -14.64
CA ASP A 4 -30.77 2.30 -14.03
C ASP A 4 -29.33 2.56 -14.49
N GLU A 5 -29.23 2.92 -15.76
CA GLU A 5 -28.02 3.46 -16.35
C GLU A 5 -28.02 4.98 -16.16
N LYS A 6 -27.12 5.48 -15.29
CA LYS A 6 -26.60 6.85 -15.41
C LYS A 6 -25.07 6.85 -15.32
N PRO A 7 -24.39 7.09 -16.45
CA PRO A 7 -22.95 7.21 -16.52
C PRO A 7 -22.51 8.64 -16.22
N ALA A 8 -21.44 8.79 -15.45
CA ALA A 8 -20.51 9.91 -15.54
C ALA A 8 -19.30 9.65 -14.64
N THR A 9 -18.39 8.79 -15.10
CA THR A 9 -16.98 8.89 -14.72
C THR A 9 -16.40 10.12 -15.41
N ASN A 10 -16.69 11.32 -14.88
CA ASN A 10 -16.01 12.52 -15.33
C ASN A 10 -14.75 12.72 -14.49
N GLY A 11 -13.63 12.68 -15.22
CA GLY A 11 -12.28 12.74 -14.73
C GLY A 11 -12.09 13.81 -13.68
N ALA A 12 -11.64 13.37 -12.52
CA ALA A 12 -10.82 14.23 -11.67
C ALA A 12 -9.51 14.45 -12.42
N GLU A 13 -9.53 15.45 -13.30
CA GLU A 13 -8.39 16.18 -13.82
C GLU A 13 -7.56 16.66 -12.62
N GLN A 14 -6.74 15.77 -12.07
CA GLN A 14 -5.66 16.14 -11.18
C GLN A 14 -4.42 16.25 -12.05
N ASP A 15 -4.35 17.37 -12.77
CA ASP A 15 -3.09 17.98 -13.18
C ASP A 15 -2.33 18.34 -11.88
N LYS A 16 -1.69 17.32 -11.31
CA LYS A 16 -0.64 17.48 -10.33
C LYS A 16 0.61 17.10 -11.07
N THR A 17 1.48 18.07 -11.30
CA THR A 17 2.86 17.85 -11.72
C THR A 17 3.44 16.72 -10.87
N GLU A 18 3.44 15.49 -11.41
CA GLU A 18 3.98 14.32 -10.73
C GLU A 18 5.44 14.65 -10.45
N PRO A 19 5.87 14.70 -9.19
CA PRO A 19 7.29 14.83 -8.91
C PRO A 19 7.97 13.66 -9.60
N ASP A 20 8.99 13.99 -10.39
CA ASP A 20 9.84 13.03 -11.08
C ASP A 20 10.18 11.86 -10.13
N ALA A 21 10.14 10.63 -10.65
CA ALA A 21 10.29 9.42 -9.83
C ALA A 21 11.59 9.46 -8.99
N GLU A 22 12.64 10.10 -9.50
CA GLU A 22 13.90 10.29 -8.77
C GLU A 22 13.75 11.25 -7.60
N SER A 23 12.96 12.31 -7.76
CA SER A 23 12.66 13.27 -6.69
C SER A 23 11.93 12.58 -5.53
N ARG A 24 10.96 11.69 -5.84
CA ARG A 24 10.29 10.86 -4.82
C ARG A 24 11.25 9.91 -4.14
N ALA A 25 12.08 9.19 -4.90
CA ALA A 25 13.07 8.27 -4.34
C ALA A 25 14.06 8.99 -3.41
N ARG A 26 14.52 10.19 -3.79
CA ARG A 26 15.42 11.02 -2.96
C ARG A 26 14.77 11.45 -1.66
N ALA A 27 13.51 11.92 -1.71
CA ALA A 27 12.77 12.31 -0.52
C ALA A 27 12.56 11.13 0.45
N GLN A 28 12.24 9.96 -0.09
CA GLN A 28 12.07 8.74 0.71
C GLN A 28 13.39 8.30 1.36
N ARG A 29 14.52 8.31 0.63
CA ARG A 29 15.84 8.03 1.21
C ARG A 29 16.20 9.00 2.33
N ALA A 30 15.95 10.30 2.15
CA ALA A 30 16.22 11.30 3.20
C ALA A 30 15.36 11.06 4.45
N ARG A 31 14.09 10.68 4.28
CA ARG A 31 13.20 10.34 5.39
C ARG A 31 13.67 9.09 6.14
N LEU A 32 14.09 8.06 5.42
CA LEU A 32 14.63 6.83 6.02
C LEU A 32 15.94 7.12 6.75
N ALA A 33 16.84 7.90 6.15
CA ALA A 33 18.12 8.26 6.76
C ALA A 33 17.96 9.05 8.06
N ARG A 34 16.91 9.86 8.18
CA ARG A 34 16.59 10.57 9.44
C ARG A 34 16.22 9.61 10.58
N VAL A 35 15.66 8.44 10.29
CA VAL A 35 15.20 7.47 11.30
C VAL A 35 16.24 6.38 11.54
N PHE A 36 16.83 5.87 10.46
CA PHE A 36 17.69 4.69 10.46
C PHE A 36 19.17 5.00 10.25
N GLY A 37 19.52 6.24 9.88
CA GLY A 37 20.85 6.59 9.38
C GLY A 37 21.07 6.15 7.93
N ASP A 38 22.29 6.28 7.44
CA ASP A 38 22.60 6.01 6.03
C ASP A 38 22.58 4.51 5.64
N VAL A 39 22.59 3.63 6.64
CA VAL A 39 22.53 2.17 6.46
C VAL A 39 21.12 1.70 6.79
N LEU A 40 20.40 1.24 5.77
CA LEU A 40 19.09 0.60 5.94
C LEU A 40 19.28 -0.87 6.35
N PRO A 41 18.48 -1.41 7.29
CA PRO A 41 18.46 -2.85 7.52
C PRO A 41 18.07 -3.60 6.25
N GLU A 42 18.67 -4.78 6.08
CA GLU A 42 18.29 -5.71 5.02
C GLU A 42 16.85 -6.19 5.25
N GLN A 43 16.11 -6.35 4.15
CA GLN A 43 14.80 -6.98 4.19
C GLN A 43 14.95 -8.47 4.48
N THR A 44 14.06 -9.00 5.31
CA THR A 44 14.07 -10.42 5.65
C THR A 44 13.21 -11.20 4.65
N ALA A 45 13.48 -12.49 4.50
CA ALA A 45 12.78 -13.33 3.51
C ALA A 45 11.27 -13.50 3.78
N ASP A 46 10.81 -13.18 4.99
CA ASP A 46 9.40 -13.17 5.40
C ASP A 46 8.69 -11.84 5.12
N ASP A 47 9.41 -10.78 4.69
CA ASP A 47 8.82 -9.52 4.27
C ASP A 47 7.90 -9.75 3.06
N ARG A 48 6.60 -9.52 3.25
CA ARG A 48 5.62 -9.63 2.16
C ARG A 48 5.60 -8.37 1.33
N SER A 49 5.61 -8.52 0.02
CA SER A 49 5.42 -7.41 -0.92
C SER A 49 4.05 -6.76 -0.73
N GLU A 50 3.97 -5.45 -0.93
CA GLU A 50 2.74 -4.65 -0.77
C GLU A 50 1.60 -5.12 -1.70
N SER A 51 1.90 -5.93 -2.71
CA SER A 51 0.94 -6.58 -3.62
C SER A 51 0.19 -7.76 -3.02
N THR A 52 0.59 -8.28 -1.86
CA THR A 52 -0.15 -9.35 -1.19
C THR A 52 -1.34 -8.74 -0.46
N SER A 53 -2.56 -9.00 -0.96
CA SER A 53 -3.85 -8.61 -0.38
C SER A 53 -3.79 -8.56 1.16
N ARG A 54 -3.86 -7.35 1.72
CA ARG A 54 -3.70 -7.08 3.16
C ARG A 54 -4.88 -7.53 4.03
N THR A 55 -5.88 -8.20 3.46
CA THR A 55 -7.17 -8.41 4.13
C THR A 55 -7.81 -9.75 3.79
N SER A 56 -7.07 -10.86 3.83
CA SER A 56 -7.71 -12.18 3.81
C SER A 56 -8.23 -12.50 5.20
N ALA A 57 -9.55 -12.37 5.42
CA ALA A 57 -10.23 -12.86 6.62
C ALA A 57 -9.94 -14.35 6.87
N ASP A 58 -9.66 -15.09 5.79
CA ASP A 58 -9.24 -16.50 5.81
C ASP A 58 -8.00 -16.76 6.68
N TRP A 59 -7.03 -15.83 6.72
CA TRP A 59 -5.87 -15.97 7.61
C TRP A 59 -6.32 -15.91 9.08
N PHE A 60 -7.19 -14.95 9.40
CA PHE A 60 -7.65 -14.72 10.75
C PHE A 60 -8.52 -15.88 11.25
N GLU A 61 -9.38 -16.43 10.40
CA GLU A 61 -10.19 -17.60 10.72
C GLU A 61 -9.35 -18.86 10.96
N ARG A 62 -8.23 -19.02 10.22
CA ARG A 62 -7.30 -20.15 10.38
C ARG A 62 -6.44 -20.07 11.64
N GLU A 63 -6.17 -18.87 12.12
CA GLU A 63 -5.20 -18.62 13.21
C GLU A 63 -5.87 -18.16 14.51
N ARG A 64 -7.21 -18.11 14.54
CA ARG A 64 -7.95 -17.67 15.73
C ARG A 64 -7.79 -18.69 16.87
N PRO A 65 -7.31 -18.27 18.05
CA PRO A 65 -7.18 -19.18 19.19
C PRO A 65 -8.50 -19.88 19.59
N PRO A 66 -8.46 -21.13 20.10
CA PRO A 66 -9.65 -21.98 20.31
C PRO A 66 -10.69 -21.46 21.32
N HIS A 67 -10.34 -20.43 22.09
CA HIS A 67 -11.16 -19.90 23.18
C HIS A 67 -11.73 -18.50 22.90
N HIS A 68 -11.57 -17.99 21.68
CA HIS A 68 -12.35 -16.82 21.27
C HIS A 68 -13.76 -17.29 20.94
N PHE A 69 -14.69 -17.23 21.88
CA PHE A 69 -16.13 -17.25 21.62
C PHE A 69 -16.68 -15.84 21.85
#